data_AF-V4AAB1-F1
#
_entry.id   AF-V4AAB1-F1
#
_cell.length_a   1.000
_cell.length_b   1.000
_cell.length_c   1.000
_cell.angle_alpha   90.00
_cell.angle_beta   90.00
_cell.angle_gamma   90.00
#
_symmetry.space_group_name_H-M   'P 1'
#
loop_
_entity.id
_entity.type
_entity.pdbx_description
1 polymer ?
#
loop_
_entity_poly.entity_id
_entity_poly.type
_entity_poly.pdbx_seq_one_letter_code
_entity_poly.pdbx_strand_id
1 'polypeptide(L)'
;MKKAVDSIVRQLHHMPDYSIKEVVKSGSLGKGTTVGDTADADLVIFFNGYQTMEELIAAKPKIISDIATYMNRFDQSVFSKCEKIRENEYLGQFRFQHTETNRFVEVDILPALDVVAQRMFIFLKRSSVLSFNIEKLPIAFALANQLVRL
;
A
#
# COMPACT_ATOMS: atom_id res chain seq x y z
N MET A 1 3.77 18.46 4.71
CA MET A 1 4.07 17.02 4.90
C MET A 1 2.89 16.11 4.58
N LYS A 2 1.69 16.33 5.13
CA LYS A 2 0.49 15.55 4.72
C LYS A 2 0.26 15.49 3.19
N LYS A 3 0.30 16.65 2.51
CA LYS A 3 0.20 16.73 1.03
C LYS A 3 1.27 15.92 0.30
N ALA A 4 2.49 15.86 0.83
CA ALA A 4 3.58 15.09 0.23
C ALA A 4 3.27 13.59 0.32
N VAL A 5 2.90 13.09 1.50
CA VAL A 5 2.49 11.69 1.67
C VAL A 5 1.25 11.35 0.84
N ASP A 6 0.27 12.26 0.75
CA ASP A 6 -0.89 12.08 -0.12
C ASP A 6 -0.48 11.96 -1.61
N SER A 7 0.54 12.72 -2.04
CA SER A 7 1.10 12.60 -3.39
C SER A 7 1.80 11.25 -3.59
N ILE A 8 2.62 10.79 -2.64
CA ILE A 8 3.25 9.46 -2.69
C ILE A 8 2.19 8.37 -2.85
N VAL A 9 1.14 8.41 -2.01
CA VAL A 9 0.04 7.44 -2.09
C VAL A 9 -0.65 7.49 -3.46
N ARG A 10 -0.90 8.68 -3.99
CA ARG A 10 -1.47 8.83 -5.34
C ARG A 10 -0.56 8.21 -6.40
N GLN A 11 0.75 8.46 -6.34
CA GLN A 11 1.71 7.92 -7.31
C GLN A 11 1.78 6.39 -7.22
N LEU A 12 1.82 5.81 -6.01
CA LEU A 12 1.81 4.36 -5.82
C LEU A 12 0.61 3.70 -6.52
N HIS A 13 -0.60 4.29 -6.43
CA HIS A 13 -1.78 3.77 -7.13
C HIS A 13 -1.67 3.80 -8.67
N HIS A 14 -0.76 4.58 -9.25
CA HIS A 14 -0.50 4.65 -10.69
C HIS A 14 0.78 3.90 -11.10
N MET A 15 1.40 3.17 -10.17
CA MET A 15 2.59 2.38 -10.46
C MET A 15 2.26 1.29 -11.50
N PRO A 16 3.01 1.20 -12.61
CA PRO A 16 2.79 0.17 -13.61
C PRO A 16 3.07 -1.21 -13.03
N ASP A 17 2.50 -2.25 -13.63
CA ASP A 17 2.69 -3.68 -13.29
C ASP A 17 2.15 -4.13 -11.92
N TYR A 18 1.67 -3.20 -11.09
CA TYR A 18 1.10 -3.50 -9.78
C TYR A 18 -0.34 -2.99 -9.69
N SER A 19 -1.24 -3.84 -9.23
CA SER A 19 -2.60 -3.44 -8.89
C SER A 19 -2.69 -3.26 -7.38
N ILE A 20 -2.74 -2.01 -6.92
CA ILE A 20 -2.86 -1.69 -5.49
C ILE A 20 -4.34 -1.57 -5.11
N LYS A 21 -4.77 -2.38 -4.14
CA LYS A 21 -6.11 -2.35 -3.57
C LYS A 21 -6.32 -1.13 -2.68
N GLU A 22 -5.40 -0.93 -1.74
CA GLU A 22 -5.50 0.08 -0.71
C GLU A 22 -4.11 0.47 -0.20
N VAL A 23 -3.95 1.74 0.18
CA VAL A 23 -2.80 2.21 0.96
C VAL A 23 -3.30 2.83 2.25
N VAL A 24 -3.00 2.19 3.37
CA VAL A 24 -3.33 2.69 4.71
C VAL A 24 -2.16 3.51 5.23
N LYS A 25 -2.44 4.75 5.63
CA LYS A 25 -1.45 5.66 6.24
C LYS A 25 -1.46 5.44 7.76
N SER A 26 -0.30 5.14 8.31
CA SER A 26 -0.05 5.00 9.74
C SER A 26 1.20 5.83 10.12
N GLY A 27 1.74 5.63 11.32
CA GLY A 27 2.87 6.40 11.84
C GLY A 27 2.46 7.76 12.43
N SER A 28 3.45 8.60 12.75
CA SER A 28 3.22 9.88 13.44
C SER A 28 2.35 10.84 12.63
N LEU A 29 2.49 10.83 11.30
CA LEU A 29 1.69 11.64 10.38
C LEU A 29 0.24 11.18 10.27
N GLY A 30 -0.01 9.86 10.31
CA GLY A 30 -1.35 9.29 10.35
C GLY A 30 -2.08 9.54 11.67
N LYS A 31 -1.33 9.64 12.77
CA LYS A 31 -1.83 9.87 14.14
C LYS A 31 -1.94 11.34 14.53
N GLY A 32 -1.38 12.26 13.74
CA GLY A 32 -1.42 13.70 14.01
C GLY A 32 -0.45 14.16 15.09
N THR A 33 0.60 13.38 15.40
CA THR A 33 1.57 13.67 16.46
C THR A 33 2.95 14.07 15.94
N THR A 34 3.03 14.60 14.72
CA THR A 34 4.32 15.01 14.13
C THR A 34 4.94 16.13 14.96
N VAL A 35 6.12 15.88 15.53
CA VAL A 35 6.94 16.85 16.26
C VAL A 35 8.24 17.06 15.46
N GLY A 36 8.47 18.26 14.94
CA GLY A 36 9.70 18.64 14.21
C GLY A 36 9.55 18.80 12.69
N ASP A 37 10.70 18.90 11.99
CA ASP A 37 10.79 19.16 10.55
C ASP A 37 10.83 17.88 9.68
N THR A 38 11.00 16.71 10.30
CA THR A 38 11.01 15.40 9.64
C THR A 38 9.68 14.71 9.89
N ALA A 39 8.99 14.32 8.82
CA ALA A 39 7.74 13.59 8.91
C ALA A 39 7.95 12.13 8.57
N ASP A 40 7.63 11.26 9.52
CA ASP A 40 7.66 9.80 9.35
C ASP A 40 6.25 9.29 9.08
N ALA A 41 6.09 8.51 8.02
CA ALA A 41 4.83 7.87 7.67
C ALA A 41 5.02 6.38 7.38
N ASP A 42 4.13 5.56 7.93
CA ASP A 42 4.09 4.13 7.61
C ASP A 42 2.99 3.94 6.56
N LEU A 43 3.33 3.40 5.40
CA LEU A 43 2.38 3.09 4.34
C LEU A 43 2.22 1.57 4.23
N VAL A 44 1.08 1.08 4.71
CA VAL A 44 0.70 -0.33 4.52
C VAL A 44 0.00 -0.46 3.18
N ILE A 45 0.61 -1.21 2.25
CA ILE A 45 0.15 -1.34 0.88
C ILE A 45 -0.46 -2.72 0.67
N PHE A 46 -1.75 -2.77 0.40
CA PHE A 46 -2.45 -3.98 0.03
C PHE A 46 -2.45 -4.12 -1.50
N PHE A 47 -1.82 -5.19 -1.99
CA PHE A 47 -1.75 -5.49 -3.41
C PHE A 47 -2.84 -6.49 -3.80
N ASN A 48 -3.45 -6.29 -4.96
CA ASN A 48 -4.20 -7.34 -5.64
C ASN A 48 -3.21 -8.34 -6.27
N GLY A 49 -3.58 -9.61 -6.32
CA GLY A 49 -2.83 -10.64 -7.04
C GLY A 49 -1.93 -11.53 -6.20
N TYR A 50 -1.67 -11.20 -4.92
CA TYR A 50 -1.03 -12.11 -3.97
C TYR A 50 -2.09 -12.84 -3.15
N GLN A 51 -1.93 -14.16 -3.02
CA GLN A 51 -2.86 -15.01 -2.28
C GLN A 51 -2.26 -15.55 -1.00
N THR A 52 -0.94 -15.56 -0.85
CA THR A 52 -0.26 -16.07 0.35
C THR A 52 0.82 -15.10 0.85
N MET A 53 1.22 -15.28 2.11
CA MET A 53 2.31 -14.49 2.68
C MET A 53 3.64 -14.85 2.02
N GLU A 54 3.84 -16.12 1.67
CA GLU A 54 5.04 -16.62 1.02
C GLU A 54 5.24 -15.99 -0.37
N GLU A 55 4.17 -15.89 -1.16
CA GLU A 55 4.19 -15.20 -2.46
C GLU A 55 4.57 -13.72 -2.30
N LEU A 56 3.97 -13.04 -1.32
CA LEU A 56 4.24 -11.63 -1.05
C LEU A 56 5.69 -11.42 -0.59
N ILE A 57 6.19 -12.23 0.34
CA ILE A 57 7.57 -12.17 0.83
C ILE A 57 8.57 -12.40 -0.31
N ALA A 58 8.31 -13.38 -1.19
CA ALA A 58 9.15 -13.67 -2.34
C ALA A 58 9.16 -12.52 -3.37
N ALA A 59 8.02 -11.85 -3.58
CA ALA A 59 7.91 -10.74 -4.53
C ALA A 59 8.43 -9.40 -3.98
N LYS A 60 8.49 -9.25 -2.65
CA LYS A 60 8.79 -7.98 -1.99
C LYS A 60 10.11 -7.33 -2.43
N PRO A 61 11.26 -8.02 -2.58
CA PRO A 61 12.48 -7.38 -3.07
C PRO A 61 12.31 -6.69 -4.42
N LYS A 62 11.55 -7.31 -5.33
CA LYS A 62 11.21 -6.72 -6.62
C LYS A 62 10.28 -5.52 -6.45
N ILE A 63 9.23 -5.63 -5.64
CA ILE A 63 8.30 -4.52 -5.34
C ILE A 63 9.07 -3.29 -4.84
N ILE A 64 9.95 -3.46 -3.85
CA ILE A 64 10.70 -2.34 -3.26
C ILE A 64 11.65 -1.70 -4.28
N SER A 65 12.33 -2.52 -5.10
CA SER A 65 13.18 -2.03 -6.19
C SER A 65 12.39 -1.25 -7.25
N ASP A 66 11.23 -1.75 -7.64
CA ASP A 66 10.38 -1.12 -8.66
C ASP A 66 9.77 0.18 -8.15
N ILE A 67 9.34 0.25 -6.89
CA ILE A 67 8.91 1.50 -6.25
C ILE A 67 10.05 2.53 -6.29
N ALA A 68 11.26 2.15 -5.88
CA ALA A 68 12.41 3.06 -5.91
C ALA A 68 12.66 3.64 -7.31
N THR A 69 12.55 2.79 -8.33
CA THR A 69 12.78 3.16 -9.74
C THR A 69 11.66 4.04 -10.28
N TYR A 70 10.40 3.68 -9.98
CA TYR A 70 9.22 4.42 -10.42
C TYR A 70 9.18 5.82 -9.81
N MET A 71 9.34 5.92 -8.48
CA MET A 71 9.26 7.19 -7.76
C MET A 71 10.40 8.17 -8.13
N ASN A 72 11.57 7.69 -8.54
CA ASN A 72 12.64 8.56 -9.04
C ASN A 72 12.37 9.14 -10.44
N ARG A 73 11.48 8.50 -11.21
CA ARG A 73 11.11 8.94 -12.56
C ARG A 73 9.82 9.75 -12.58
N PHE A 74 8.94 9.54 -11.62
CA PHE A 74 7.58 10.05 -11.64
C PHE A 74 7.44 11.36 -10.84
N ASP A 75 6.94 12.39 -11.51
CA ASP A 75 6.52 13.68 -10.94
C ASP A 75 7.56 14.39 -10.06
N GLN A 76 8.60 14.89 -10.76
CA GLN A 76 9.64 15.75 -10.19
C GLN A 76 9.13 17.13 -9.73
N SER A 77 7.85 17.46 -10.02
CA SER A 77 7.25 18.71 -9.54
C SER A 77 6.98 18.68 -8.04
N VAL A 78 6.75 17.48 -7.48
CA VAL A 78 6.48 17.31 -6.04
C VAL A 78 7.73 16.82 -5.30
N PHE A 79 8.48 15.88 -5.87
CA PHE A 79 9.67 15.33 -5.25
C PHE A 79 10.89 15.44 -6.15
N SER A 80 11.96 16.07 -5.66
CA SER A 80 13.20 16.20 -6.42
C SER A 80 14.10 14.96 -6.29
N LYS A 81 13.87 14.13 -5.27
CA LYS A 81 14.69 12.94 -5.00
C LYS A 81 13.91 11.88 -4.21
N CYS A 82 14.12 10.60 -4.56
CA CYS A 82 13.67 9.44 -3.79
C CYS A 82 14.87 8.50 -3.52
N GLU A 83 15.23 8.32 -2.26
CA GLU A 83 16.33 7.45 -1.85
C GLU A 83 15.81 6.24 -1.09
N LYS A 84 16.26 5.03 -1.45
CA LYS A 84 16.06 3.85 -0.61
C LYS A 84 17.09 3.89 0.52
N ILE A 85 16.62 3.98 1.77
CA ILE A 85 17.47 4.06 2.96
C ILE A 85 17.86 2.67 3.44
N ARG A 86 16.87 1.79 3.59
CA ARG A 86 17.09 0.39 4.00
C ARG A 86 15.95 -0.50 3.51
N GLU A 87 16.21 -1.79 3.49
CA GLU A 87 15.24 -2.82 3.14
C GLU A 87 15.49 -4.02 4.07
N ASN A 88 14.42 -4.61 4.60
CA ASN A 88 14.49 -5.84 5.38
C ASN A 88 13.34 -6.79 4.99
N GLU A 89 13.17 -7.90 5.73
CA GLU A 89 12.14 -8.91 5.44
C GLU A 89 10.70 -8.36 5.40
N TYR A 90 10.42 -7.25 6.10
CA TYR A 90 9.07 -6.73 6.30
C TYR A 90 8.80 -5.37 5.65
N LEU A 91 9.84 -4.56 5.41
CA LEU A 91 9.66 -3.18 4.92
C LEU A 91 10.78 -2.71 3.98
N GLY A 92 10.44 -1.71 3.17
CA GLY A 92 11.41 -0.82 2.51
C GLY A 92 11.26 0.60 3.03
N GLN A 93 12.32 1.18 3.57
CA GLN A 93 12.35 2.56 4.04
C GLN A 93 12.90 3.47 2.94
N PHE A 94 12.19 4.57 2.71
CA PHE A 94 12.50 5.56 1.70
C PHE A 94 12.58 6.95 2.29
N ARG A 95 13.39 7.81 1.68
CA ARG A 95 13.46 9.23 1.98
C ARG A 95 13.16 10.04 0.72
N PHE A 96 12.17 10.91 0.82
CA PHE A 96 11.71 11.77 -0.27
C PHE A 96 12.03 13.23 0.02
N GLN A 97 12.65 13.94 -0.93
CA GLN A 97 12.89 15.37 -0.82
C GLN A 97 11.77 16.15 -1.51
N HIS A 98 11.01 16.93 -0.77
CA HIS A 98 9.93 17.75 -1.32
C HIS A 98 10.49 18.97 -2.04
N THR A 99 10.13 19.16 -3.31
CA THR A 99 10.72 20.16 -4.21
C THR A 99 10.52 21.60 -3.70
N GLU A 100 9.31 21.95 -3.25
CA GLU A 100 9.01 23.35 -2.84
C GLU A 100 9.64 23.75 -1.51
N THR A 101 9.71 22.79 -0.56
CA THR A 101 10.09 23.10 0.83
C THR A 101 11.51 22.65 1.17
N ASN A 102 12.17 21.89 0.28
CA ASN A 102 13.47 21.25 0.52
C ASN A 102 13.53 20.40 1.80
N ARG A 103 12.38 19.93 2.29
CA ARG A 103 12.27 19.10 3.50
C ARG A 103 12.16 17.64 3.10
N PHE A 104 12.62 16.77 3.99
CA PHE A 104 12.55 15.34 3.80
C PHE A 104 11.33 14.72 4.47
N VAL A 105 10.78 13.71 3.82
CA VAL A 105 9.76 12.81 4.38
C VAL A 105 10.34 11.42 4.35
N GLU A 106 10.35 10.74 5.50
CA GLU A 106 10.72 9.34 5.58
C GLU A 106 9.46 8.49 5.57
N VAL A 107 9.49 7.45 4.76
CA VAL A 107 8.33 6.60 4.54
C VAL A 107 8.75 5.14 4.61
N ASP A 108 8.15 4.41 5.54
CA ASP A 108 8.25 2.96 5.60
C ASP A 108 7.13 2.37 4.73
N ILE A 109 7.51 1.63 3.69
CA ILE A 109 6.59 0.92 2.82
C ILE A 109 6.50 -0.54 3.27
N LEU A 110 5.28 -0.95 3.61
CA LEU A 110 4.94 -2.23 4.22
C LEU A 110 3.95 -2.98 3.31
N PRO A 111 4.42 -3.82 2.37
CA PRO A 111 3.55 -4.69 1.60
C PRO A 111 2.78 -5.64 2.52
N ALA A 112 1.46 -5.71 2.35
CA ALA A 112 0.58 -6.51 3.20
C ALA A 112 -0.42 -7.34 2.39
N LEU A 113 -0.77 -8.50 2.94
CA LEU A 113 -1.83 -9.36 2.43
C LEU A 113 -3.16 -9.01 3.11
N ASP A 114 -4.24 -8.88 2.33
CA ASP A 114 -5.57 -8.69 2.89
C ASP A 114 -6.17 -10.04 3.34
N VAL A 115 -5.82 -10.43 4.56
CA VAL A 115 -6.27 -11.68 5.18
C VAL A 115 -7.78 -11.71 5.45
N VAL A 116 -8.43 -10.55 5.62
CA VAL A 116 -9.88 -10.48 5.86
C VAL A 116 -10.63 -10.81 4.58
N ALA A 117 -10.25 -10.20 3.47
CA ALA A 117 -10.79 -10.54 2.16
C ALA A 117 -10.46 -11.99 1.78
N GLN A 118 -9.25 -12.46 2.06
CA GLN A 118 -8.83 -13.84 1.80
C GLN A 118 -9.68 -14.86 2.59
N ARG A 119 -9.90 -14.64 3.88
CA ARG A 119 -10.73 -15.51 4.72
C ARG A 119 -12.17 -15.57 4.22
N MET A 120 -12.71 -14.43 3.76
CA MET A 120 -14.06 -14.37 3.22
C MET A 120 -14.19 -15.05 1.87
N PHE A 121 -13.18 -14.92 1.02
CA PHE A 121 -13.09 -15.66 -0.22
C PHE A 121 -13.04 -17.18 0.02
N ILE A 122 -12.24 -17.64 0.98
CA ILE A 122 -12.14 -19.06 1.35
C ILE A 122 -13.49 -19.58 1.88
N PHE A 123 -14.17 -18.81 2.74
CA PHE A 123 -15.49 -19.15 3.25
C PHE A 123 -16.53 -19.30 2.14
N LEU A 124 -16.55 -18.36 1.18
CA LEU A 124 -17.44 -18.40 0.02
C LEU A 124 -17.11 -19.59 -0.92
N LYS A 125 -15.83 -19.92 -1.14
CA LYS A 125 -15.45 -21.09 -1.96
C LYS A 125 -15.81 -22.43 -1.33
N ARG A 126 -15.72 -22.55 0.00
CA ARG A 126 -16.04 -23.79 0.73
C ARG A 126 -17.54 -24.04 0.83
N SER A 127 -18.32 -22.97 0.81
CA SER A 127 -19.78 -23.03 0.71
C SER A 127 -20.12 -23.34 -0.74
N SER A 128 -20.25 -24.61 -1.10
CA SER A 128 -20.58 -25.14 -2.44
C SER A 128 -21.92 -24.68 -3.04
N VAL A 129 -22.45 -23.53 -2.63
CA VAL A 129 -23.82 -23.07 -2.89
C VAL A 129 -23.92 -22.04 -4.02
N LEU A 130 -22.82 -21.44 -4.51
CA LEU A 130 -22.92 -20.43 -5.56
C LEU A 130 -21.82 -20.60 -6.61
N SER A 131 -22.21 -21.05 -7.81
CA SER A 131 -21.47 -20.79 -9.05
C SER A 131 -21.40 -19.27 -9.25
N PHE A 132 -20.35 -18.65 -8.72
CA PHE A 132 -20.19 -17.21 -8.77
C PHE A 132 -19.76 -16.76 -10.16
N ASN A 133 -20.66 -16.03 -10.84
CA ASN A 133 -20.29 -15.25 -12.00
C ASN A 133 -19.55 -13.98 -11.53
N ILE A 134 -18.33 -13.77 -12.05
CA ILE A 134 -17.36 -12.77 -11.56
C ILE A 134 -17.94 -11.33 -11.61
N GLU A 135 -18.91 -11.08 -12.49
CA GLU A 135 -19.59 -9.79 -12.60
C GLU A 135 -20.50 -9.42 -11.41
N LYS A 136 -20.89 -10.39 -10.56
CA LYS A 136 -21.78 -10.17 -9.40
C LYS A 136 -21.04 -10.05 -8.06
N LEU A 137 -19.71 -10.09 -8.07
CA LEU A 137 -18.85 -9.99 -6.88
C LEU A 137 -19.14 -8.77 -5.97
N PRO A 138 -19.44 -7.55 -6.50
CA PRO A 138 -19.68 -6.38 -5.66
C PRO A 138 -20.90 -6.53 -4.73
N ILE A 139 -21.95 -7.20 -5.21
CA ILE A 139 -23.22 -7.36 -4.49
C ILE A 139 -23.07 -8.38 -3.35
N ALA A 140 -22.35 -9.48 -3.61
CA ALA A 140 -22.10 -10.49 -2.58
C ALA A 140 -21.18 -9.98 -1.46
N PHE A 141 -20.23 -9.09 -1.78
CA PHE A 141 -19.37 -8.44 -0.77
C PHE A 141 -20.18 -7.51 0.15
N ALA A 142 -21.17 -6.79 -0.38
CA ALA A 142 -22.04 -5.93 0.40
C ALA A 142 -22.95 -6.72 1.37
N LEU A 143 -23.48 -7.86 0.94
CA LEU A 143 -24.29 -8.76 1.79
C LEU A 143 -23.46 -9.44 2.88
N ALA A 144 -22.24 -9.88 2.58
CA ALA A 144 -21.35 -10.49 3.58
C ALA A 144 -20.99 -9.49 4.69
N ASN A 145 -20.74 -8.21 4.35
CA ASN A 145 -20.46 -7.17 5.34
C ASN A 145 -21.66 -6.81 6.24
N GLN A 146 -22.90 -7.06 5.82
CA GLN A 146 -24.07 -6.92 6.69
C GLN A 146 -24.19 -8.07 7.70
N LEU A 147 -23.76 -9.29 7.34
CA LEU A 147 -23.84 -10.47 8.21
C LEU A 147 -22.75 -10.50 9.29
N VAL A 148 -21.61 -9.83 9.09
CA VAL A 148 -20.49 -9.77 10.05
C VAL A 148 -20.68 -8.68 11.12
N ARG A 149 -21.72 -7.84 11.01
CA ARG A 149 -22.05 -6.77 11.98
C ARG A 149 -23.10 -7.18 13.05
N LEU A 150 -23.31 -8.47 13.29
CA LEU A 150 -24.12 -8.99 14.39
C LEU A 150 -23.26 -9.57 15.51
#